data_AF-A0A5B8EEL8-F1
#
_entry.id   AF-A0A5B8EEL8-F1
#
_cell.length_a   1.000
_cell.length_b   1.000
_cell.length_c   1.000
_cell.angle_alpha   90.00
_cell.angle_beta   90.00
_cell.angle_gamma   90.00
#
_symmetry.space_group_name_H-M   'P 1'
#
loop_
_entity.id
_entity.type
_entity.pdbx_description
1 polymer ?
#
loop_
_entity_poly.entity_id
_entity_poly.type
_entity_poly.pdbx_seq_one_letter_code
_entity_poly.pdbx_strand_id
1 'polypeptide(L)'
;MFSKTDAELKDLGAVITTREIQQQPQLWEETLSIYQNKKEEIEAFLDKIYQRFGKVKVIFTGAGTSAYVGNTVMPYLRKHGDRNKYDFEAIDTTKIVSTPEDYLEEDTPTILVSFARSGNSPESVATVEIAKKIVKHLYQMAITCAPSGHLAKDLEGDETGLILLMPARSLDQGFAMTGSFSCMALATLLVFDTLDDEKKAQNVKAIAKMGESVIEREDQIQKLVDTDFDRITYIGSGALGGLAEEARLKILELTAGKVAALFDTSMGLRHGPKSFLDDKTIVFDFVSNNTYTRQYDLDILDEIKNDEIVPLVMGVGQEKAGQNFDGKFFSFENKDLLPDAYLALPDIMFGQTIALLTSVKVGNTPDTPSPTGTVNRVVKGVTIHEFSK
;
A
#
# COMPACT_ATOMS: atom_id res chain seq x y z
N MET A 1 -9.44 7.35 -19.34
CA MET A 1 -8.05 7.66 -18.98
C MET A 1 -7.12 6.67 -19.64
N PHE A 2 -7.25 5.37 -19.35
CA PHE A 2 -6.34 4.35 -19.86
C PHE A 2 -6.40 4.16 -21.38
N SER A 3 -7.58 4.37 -21.98
CA SER A 3 -7.79 4.33 -23.44
C SER A 3 -7.44 5.64 -24.17
N LYS A 4 -7.16 6.73 -23.43
CA LYS A 4 -6.79 8.02 -24.03
C LYS A 4 -5.36 7.97 -24.57
N THR A 5 -5.12 8.69 -25.65
CA THR A 5 -3.77 8.94 -26.19
C THR A 5 -2.96 9.81 -25.23
N ASP A 6 -1.62 9.74 -25.32
CA ASP A 6 -0.75 10.60 -24.51
C ASP A 6 -0.98 12.09 -24.77
N ALA A 7 -1.41 12.46 -25.99
CA ALA A 7 -1.77 13.84 -26.31
C ALA A 7 -3.00 14.30 -25.51
N GLU A 8 -4.06 13.50 -25.47
CA GLU A 8 -5.26 13.82 -24.68
C GLU A 8 -4.98 13.83 -23.17
N LEU A 9 -4.12 12.93 -22.69
CA LEU A 9 -3.72 12.90 -21.28
C LEU A 9 -2.84 14.09 -20.89
N LYS A 10 -2.05 14.63 -21.83
CA LYS A 10 -1.22 15.81 -21.61
C LYS A 10 -2.06 17.04 -21.32
N ASP A 11 -3.18 17.20 -22.02
CA ASP A 11 -4.12 18.31 -21.80
C ASP A 11 -4.79 18.22 -20.42
N LEU A 12 -4.85 17.01 -19.83
CA LEU A 12 -5.36 16.76 -18.48
C LEU A 12 -4.26 16.76 -17.40
N GLY A 13 -2.98 16.91 -17.79
CA GLY A 13 -1.84 16.78 -16.88
C GLY A 13 -1.80 15.42 -16.17
N ALA A 14 -2.12 14.34 -16.89
CA ALA A 14 -2.39 13.02 -16.34
C ALA A 14 -1.64 11.89 -17.06
N VAL A 15 -0.62 12.20 -17.88
CA VAL A 15 0.09 11.18 -18.67
C VAL A 15 0.80 10.21 -17.74
N ILE A 16 1.56 10.75 -16.79
CA ILE A 16 2.50 9.99 -15.98
C ILE A 16 1.73 9.06 -15.03
N THR A 17 0.86 9.61 -14.20
CA THR A 17 0.09 8.84 -13.20
C THR A 17 -0.83 7.81 -13.86
N THR A 18 -1.44 8.12 -15.02
CA THR A 18 -2.27 7.15 -15.74
C THR A 18 -1.45 5.94 -16.19
N ARG A 19 -0.27 6.17 -16.80
CA ARG A 19 0.58 5.09 -17.30
C ARG A 19 1.20 4.28 -16.17
N GLU A 20 1.54 4.92 -15.06
CA GLU A 20 2.06 4.27 -13.85
C GLU A 20 1.02 3.35 -13.19
N ILE A 21 -0.26 3.75 -13.16
CA ILE A 21 -1.34 2.88 -12.69
C ILE A 21 -1.50 1.70 -13.66
N GLN A 22 -1.55 1.98 -14.97
CA GLN A 22 -1.84 1.00 -16.02
C GLN A 22 -0.79 -0.12 -16.11
N GLN A 23 0.48 0.16 -15.78
CA GLN A 23 1.56 -0.83 -15.90
C GLN A 23 1.64 -1.82 -14.72
N GLN A 24 0.94 -1.58 -13.61
CA GLN A 24 1.07 -2.37 -12.38
C GLN A 24 0.96 -3.89 -12.55
N PRO A 25 0.00 -4.43 -13.33
CA PRO A 25 -0.07 -5.88 -13.57
C PRO A 25 1.24 -6.48 -14.08
N GLN A 26 1.89 -5.80 -15.03
CA GLN A 26 3.20 -6.22 -15.56
C GLN A 26 4.29 -6.09 -14.51
N LEU A 27 4.28 -4.99 -13.73
CA LEU A 27 5.27 -4.78 -12.68
C LEU A 27 5.19 -5.86 -11.58
N TRP A 28 4.02 -6.42 -11.33
CA TRP A 28 3.87 -7.50 -10.35
C TRP A 28 4.52 -8.81 -10.82
N GLU A 29 4.40 -9.14 -12.12
CA GLU A 29 5.12 -10.27 -12.72
C GLU A 29 6.64 -10.04 -12.74
N GLU A 30 7.08 -8.81 -13.04
CA GLU A 30 8.49 -8.41 -12.95
C GLU A 30 9.00 -8.53 -11.49
N THR A 31 8.18 -8.14 -10.50
CA THR A 31 8.49 -8.23 -9.06
C THR A 31 8.63 -9.69 -8.61
N LEU A 32 7.75 -10.59 -9.08
CA LEU A 32 7.89 -12.03 -8.85
C LEU A 32 9.20 -12.56 -9.41
N SER A 33 9.56 -12.14 -10.63
CA SER A 33 10.80 -12.55 -11.28
C SER A 33 12.03 -12.07 -10.50
N ILE A 34 11.99 -10.84 -9.96
CA ILE A 34 13.04 -10.30 -9.10
C ILE A 34 13.18 -11.13 -7.81
N TYR A 35 12.07 -11.44 -7.14
CA TYR A 35 12.07 -12.29 -5.96
C TYR A 35 12.68 -13.68 -6.25
N GLN A 36 12.24 -14.33 -7.34
CA GLN A 36 12.75 -15.65 -7.73
C GLN A 36 14.25 -15.63 -8.01
N ASN A 37 14.74 -14.60 -8.71
CA ASN A 37 16.17 -14.45 -9.01
C ASN A 37 17.03 -14.15 -7.78
N LYS A 38 16.46 -13.51 -6.75
CA LYS A 38 17.14 -13.19 -5.49
C LYS A 38 16.84 -14.17 -4.36
N LYS A 39 16.08 -15.23 -4.62
CA LYS A 39 15.55 -16.12 -3.58
C LYS A 39 16.63 -16.69 -2.68
N GLU A 40 17.68 -17.28 -3.28
CA GLU A 40 18.78 -17.88 -2.52
C GLU A 40 19.52 -16.84 -1.65
N GLU A 41 19.69 -15.62 -2.14
CA GLU A 41 20.30 -14.51 -1.40
C GLU A 41 19.42 -14.07 -0.22
N ILE A 42 18.11 -13.96 -0.44
CA ILE A 42 17.12 -13.62 0.59
C ILE A 42 17.09 -14.69 1.69
N GLU A 43 16.99 -15.96 1.30
CA GLU A 43 16.94 -17.09 2.24
C GLU A 43 18.24 -17.18 3.05
N ALA A 44 19.40 -17.05 2.41
CA ALA A 44 20.69 -17.04 3.09
C ALA A 44 20.83 -15.88 4.08
N PHE A 45 20.37 -14.68 3.71
CA PHE A 45 20.37 -13.51 4.58
C PHE A 45 19.50 -13.74 5.83
N LEU A 46 18.27 -14.20 5.64
CA LEU A 46 17.31 -14.43 6.72
C LEU A 46 17.72 -15.62 7.62
N ASP A 47 18.21 -16.71 7.04
CA ASP A 47 18.65 -17.89 7.80
C ASP A 47 19.91 -17.61 8.61
N LYS A 48 20.85 -16.79 8.11
CA LYS A 48 22.02 -16.31 8.89
C LYS A 48 21.57 -15.60 10.17
N ILE A 49 20.54 -14.76 10.08
CA ILE A 49 20.00 -14.01 11.22
C ILE A 49 19.33 -14.97 12.21
N TYR A 50 18.46 -15.86 11.71
CA TYR A 50 17.77 -16.84 12.54
C TYR A 50 18.73 -17.81 13.25
N GLN A 51 19.75 -18.31 12.56
CA GLN A 51 20.75 -19.20 13.18
C GLN A 51 21.52 -18.52 14.31
N ARG A 52 21.72 -17.19 14.22
CA ARG A 52 22.47 -16.43 15.22
C ARG A 52 21.63 -16.03 16.43
N PHE A 53 20.37 -15.66 16.23
CA PHE A 53 19.54 -15.04 17.28
C PHE A 53 18.26 -15.81 17.61
N GLY A 54 17.89 -16.82 16.82
CA GLY A 54 16.56 -17.40 16.87
C GLY A 54 15.52 -16.40 16.38
N LYS A 55 14.45 -16.23 17.17
CA LYS A 55 13.38 -15.28 16.84
C LYS A 55 13.85 -13.84 16.92
N VAL A 56 13.55 -13.03 15.90
CA VAL A 56 13.93 -11.61 15.81
C VAL A 56 12.73 -10.70 15.56
N LYS A 57 12.87 -9.43 15.90
CA LYS A 57 11.89 -8.39 15.54
C LYS A 57 12.10 -8.00 14.07
N VAL A 58 11.02 -7.82 13.33
CA VAL A 58 11.02 -7.31 11.95
C VAL A 58 10.15 -6.06 11.92
N ILE A 59 10.78 -4.91 11.66
CA ILE A 59 10.11 -3.62 11.60
C ILE A 59 9.97 -3.22 10.14
N PHE A 60 8.72 -3.16 9.67
CA PHE A 60 8.34 -2.57 8.39
C PHE A 60 8.23 -1.05 8.55
N THR A 61 9.07 -0.29 7.83
CA THR A 61 9.13 1.16 8.00
C THR A 61 9.16 1.92 6.68
N GLY A 62 8.50 3.08 6.65
CA GLY A 62 8.47 4.01 5.52
C GLY A 62 7.77 5.32 5.92
N ALA A 63 7.71 6.30 5.01
CA ALA A 63 6.97 7.56 5.21
C ALA A 63 5.78 7.67 4.23
N GLY A 64 4.64 8.19 4.68
CA GLY A 64 3.45 8.34 3.86
C GLY A 64 3.00 7.00 3.27
N THR A 65 2.73 6.95 1.95
CA THR A 65 2.38 5.70 1.26
C THR A 65 3.40 4.56 1.50
N SER A 66 4.70 4.85 1.66
CA SER A 66 5.68 3.82 2.00
C SER A 66 5.44 3.21 3.40
N ALA A 67 4.90 3.96 4.36
CA ALA A 67 4.49 3.41 5.66
C ALA A 67 3.32 2.43 5.50
N TYR A 68 2.38 2.78 4.61
CA TYR A 68 1.17 1.99 4.39
C TYR A 68 1.44 0.63 3.72
N VAL A 69 2.62 0.45 3.11
CA VAL A 69 3.11 -0.89 2.72
C VAL A 69 3.10 -1.82 3.93
N GLY A 70 3.75 -1.39 5.03
CA GLY A 70 3.79 -2.12 6.29
C GLY A 70 2.40 -2.32 6.89
N ASN A 71 1.59 -1.25 6.96
CA ASN A 71 0.23 -1.32 7.53
C ASN A 71 -0.67 -2.32 6.78
N THR A 72 -0.47 -2.47 5.46
CA THR A 72 -1.23 -3.40 4.62
C THR A 72 -0.76 -4.84 4.80
N VAL A 73 0.55 -5.11 4.75
CA VAL A 73 1.07 -6.50 4.74
C VAL A 73 1.22 -7.10 6.13
N MET A 74 1.51 -6.29 7.15
CA MET A 74 1.82 -6.76 8.51
C MET A 74 0.69 -7.58 9.14
N PRO A 75 -0.60 -7.17 9.12
CA PRO A 75 -1.67 -7.95 9.74
C PRO A 75 -1.77 -9.37 9.18
N TYR A 76 -1.53 -9.53 7.87
CA TYR A 76 -1.49 -10.82 7.20
C TYR A 76 -0.25 -11.62 7.60
N LEU A 77 0.94 -11.02 7.54
CA LEU A 77 2.21 -11.69 7.86
C LEU A 77 2.32 -12.11 9.33
N ARG A 78 1.65 -11.40 10.26
CA ARG A 78 1.54 -11.85 11.67
C ARG A 78 0.86 -13.21 11.82
N LYS A 79 0.04 -13.61 10.84
CA LYS A 79 -0.62 -14.92 10.81
C LYS A 79 0.06 -15.90 9.84
N HIS A 80 0.51 -15.42 8.69
CA HIS A 80 0.96 -16.25 7.55
C HIS A 80 2.48 -16.27 7.33
N GLY A 81 3.24 -15.41 8.02
CA GLY A 81 4.69 -15.51 8.08
C GLY A 81 5.18 -16.53 9.11
N ASP A 82 6.47 -16.81 9.13
CA ASP A 82 7.08 -17.73 10.09
C ASP A 82 7.19 -17.09 11.48
N ARG A 83 6.15 -17.28 12.30
CA ARG A 83 6.03 -16.69 13.66
C ARG A 83 7.03 -17.24 14.68
N ASN A 84 7.74 -18.33 14.33
CA ASN A 84 8.84 -18.85 15.14
C ASN A 84 10.13 -18.08 14.86
N LYS A 85 10.30 -17.55 13.63
CA LYS A 85 11.45 -16.75 13.24
C LYS A 85 11.24 -15.25 13.46
N TYR A 86 10.02 -14.75 13.29
CA TYR A 86 9.77 -13.32 13.20
C TYR A 86 8.67 -12.83 14.15
N ASP A 87 8.88 -11.63 14.70
CA ASP A 87 7.83 -10.79 15.28
C ASP A 87 7.67 -9.53 14.43
N PHE A 88 6.53 -9.37 13.77
CA PHE A 88 6.31 -8.32 12.78
C PHE A 88 5.63 -7.10 13.39
N GLU A 89 6.22 -5.93 13.15
CA GLU A 89 5.65 -4.62 13.48
C GLU A 89 5.69 -3.71 12.25
N ALA A 90 4.72 -2.79 12.14
CA ALA A 90 4.72 -1.72 11.15
C ALA A 90 4.83 -0.39 11.88
N ILE A 91 5.94 0.32 11.66
CA ILE A 91 6.26 1.55 12.37
C ILE A 91 6.81 2.57 11.37
N ASP A 92 6.06 3.63 11.16
CA ASP A 92 6.39 4.71 10.23
C ASP A 92 7.75 5.34 10.60
N THR A 93 8.55 5.71 9.61
CA THR A 93 9.82 6.42 9.85
C THR A 93 9.59 7.72 10.60
N THR A 94 8.46 8.39 10.35
CA THR A 94 8.06 9.63 11.04
C THR A 94 7.84 9.44 12.53
N LYS A 95 7.42 8.25 12.97
CA LYS A 95 7.30 7.88 14.39
C LYS A 95 8.68 7.59 14.98
N ILE A 96 9.47 6.74 14.31
CA ILE A 96 10.82 6.37 14.78
C ILE A 96 11.72 7.62 14.90
N VAL A 97 11.68 8.54 13.93
CA VAL A 97 12.51 9.75 13.97
C VAL A 97 12.10 10.70 15.10
N SER A 98 10.81 10.77 15.45
CA SER A 98 10.30 11.72 16.43
C SER A 98 10.38 11.19 17.88
N THR A 99 10.17 9.89 18.09
CA THR A 99 10.27 9.25 19.41
C THR A 99 10.96 7.88 19.34
N PRO A 100 12.27 7.82 19.00
CA PRO A 100 12.94 6.56 18.68
C PRO A 100 12.96 5.55 19.83
N GLU A 101 13.08 6.01 21.07
CA GLU A 101 13.14 5.16 22.26
C GLU A 101 11.81 4.43 22.55
N ASP A 102 10.69 4.87 21.98
CA ASP A 102 9.39 4.19 22.11
C ASP A 102 9.31 2.92 21.25
N TYR A 103 10.16 2.81 20.22
CA TYR A 103 10.03 1.80 19.16
C TYR A 103 11.28 0.94 18.96
N LEU A 104 12.46 1.46 19.30
CA LEU A 104 13.73 0.78 19.10
C LEU A 104 14.28 0.25 20.42
N GLU A 105 14.47 -1.06 20.48
CA GLU A 105 14.94 -1.77 21.67
C GLU A 105 16.42 -2.13 21.51
N GLU A 106 17.27 -1.70 22.45
CA GLU A 106 18.72 -1.83 22.35
C GLU A 106 19.20 -3.30 22.20
N ASP A 107 18.63 -4.21 22.99
CA ASP A 107 19.08 -5.60 23.10
C ASP A 107 18.27 -6.59 22.25
N THR A 108 17.23 -6.12 21.54
CA THR A 108 16.38 -6.97 20.69
C THR A 108 16.92 -7.00 19.26
N PRO A 109 17.41 -8.16 18.76
CA PRO A 109 17.87 -8.26 17.38
C PRO A 109 16.74 -7.91 16.40
N THR A 110 17.05 -7.01 15.47
CA THR A 110 16.02 -6.39 14.62
C THR A 110 16.43 -6.42 13.15
N ILE A 111 15.50 -6.82 12.29
CA ILE A 111 15.54 -6.60 10.85
C ILE A 111 14.70 -5.35 10.56
N LEU A 112 15.36 -4.27 10.16
CA LEU A 112 14.70 -3.04 9.72
C LEU A 112 14.46 -3.11 8.21
N VAL A 113 13.20 -3.32 7.82
CA VAL A 113 12.77 -3.39 6.43
C VAL A 113 12.30 -2.00 6.00
N SER A 114 13.14 -1.29 5.27
CA SER A 114 12.91 0.10 4.85
C SER A 114 12.29 0.18 3.46
N PHE A 115 11.14 0.84 3.36
CA PHE A 115 10.42 1.12 2.12
C PHE A 115 10.64 2.56 1.66
N ALA A 116 11.04 2.73 0.41
CA ALA A 116 11.05 4.05 -0.20
C ALA A 116 10.96 3.98 -1.73
N ARG A 117 10.16 4.85 -2.33
CA ARG A 117 10.19 5.07 -3.78
C ARG A 117 11.52 5.69 -4.23
N SER A 118 11.92 6.82 -3.64
CA SER A 118 13.11 7.59 -4.05
C SER A 118 14.38 7.20 -3.30
N GLY A 119 14.25 6.50 -2.17
CA GLY A 119 15.37 6.20 -1.25
C GLY A 119 16.00 7.41 -0.56
N ASN A 120 15.41 8.61 -0.68
CA ASN A 120 16.03 9.87 -0.28
C ASN A 120 15.20 10.72 0.70
N SER A 121 14.13 10.17 1.29
CA SER A 121 13.40 10.91 2.34
C SER A 121 14.34 11.12 3.52
N PRO A 122 14.49 12.36 4.04
CA PRO A 122 15.32 12.62 5.21
C PRO A 122 14.98 11.71 6.40
N GLU A 123 13.70 11.41 6.59
CA GLU A 123 13.20 10.53 7.65
C GLU A 123 13.64 9.08 7.44
N SER A 124 13.63 8.58 6.19
CA SER A 124 14.10 7.22 5.90
C SER A 124 15.58 7.05 6.24
N VAL A 125 16.40 8.03 5.88
CA VAL A 125 17.84 8.03 6.22
C VAL A 125 18.03 8.16 7.73
N ALA A 126 17.31 9.09 8.36
CA ALA A 126 17.41 9.31 9.80
C ALA A 126 16.98 8.09 10.62
N THR A 127 15.93 7.37 10.22
CA THR A 127 15.50 6.13 10.87
C THR A 127 16.61 5.08 10.88
N VAL A 128 17.30 4.89 9.75
CA VAL A 128 18.45 3.97 9.67
C VAL A 128 19.57 4.41 10.60
N GLU A 129 19.96 5.69 10.55
CA GLU A 129 21.05 6.22 11.38
C GLU A 129 20.74 6.17 12.88
N ILE A 130 19.50 6.41 13.27
CA ILE A 130 19.05 6.28 14.66
C ILE A 130 19.03 4.81 15.08
N ALA A 131 18.54 3.90 14.23
CA ALA A 131 18.55 2.47 14.51
C ALA A 131 19.98 1.94 14.72
N LYS A 132 20.95 2.37 13.90
CA LYS A 132 22.38 2.03 14.06
C LYS A 132 22.95 2.50 15.41
N LYS A 133 22.42 3.60 15.97
CA LYS A 133 22.84 4.12 17.29
C LYS A 133 22.21 3.38 18.47
N ILE A 134 20.97 2.89 18.33
CA ILE A 134 20.21 2.30 19.43
C ILE A 134 20.35 0.78 19.48
N VAL A 135 20.15 0.09 18.35
CA VAL A 135 19.99 -1.36 18.29
C VAL A 135 21.34 -2.04 18.09
N LYS A 136 21.79 -2.86 19.07
CA LYS A 136 23.10 -3.55 19.02
C LYS A 136 23.23 -4.55 17.88
N HIS A 137 22.13 -5.18 17.50
CA HIS A 137 22.07 -6.25 16.53
C HIS A 137 21.07 -5.90 15.42
N LEU A 138 21.44 -4.88 14.65
CA LEU A 138 20.66 -4.39 13.53
C LEU A 138 21.04 -5.11 12.23
N TYR A 139 20.02 -5.55 11.51
CA TYR A 139 20.08 -5.99 10.12
C TYR A 139 19.12 -5.13 9.31
N GLN A 140 19.42 -4.94 8.03
CA GLN A 140 18.67 -4.02 7.20
C GLN A 140 18.24 -4.68 5.89
N MET A 141 17.02 -4.41 5.46
CA MET A 141 16.54 -4.78 4.14
C MET A 141 15.93 -3.53 3.47
N ALA A 142 16.54 -3.04 2.39
CA ALA A 142 15.98 -1.96 1.61
C ALA A 142 15.14 -2.53 0.46
N ILE A 143 13.81 -2.36 0.53
CA ILE A 143 12.90 -2.64 -0.59
C ILE A 143 12.55 -1.28 -1.22
N THR A 144 13.18 -0.96 -2.36
CA THR A 144 13.18 0.39 -2.92
C THR A 144 13.11 0.39 -4.44
N CYS A 145 12.57 1.47 -5.03
CA CYS A 145 12.47 1.64 -6.48
C CYS A 145 13.66 2.40 -7.08
N ALA A 146 14.46 3.08 -6.27
CA ALA A 146 15.56 3.94 -6.72
C ALA A 146 16.93 3.32 -6.43
N PRO A 147 17.65 2.77 -7.43
CA PRO A 147 18.97 2.18 -7.23
C PRO A 147 20.05 3.19 -6.81
N SER A 148 19.86 4.47 -7.15
CA SER A 148 20.74 5.57 -6.74
C SER A 148 20.30 6.28 -5.45
N GLY A 149 19.22 5.80 -4.81
CA GLY A 149 18.74 6.36 -3.55
C GLY A 149 19.66 6.03 -2.38
N HIS A 150 19.69 6.89 -1.38
CA HIS A 150 20.56 6.74 -0.21
C HIS A 150 20.39 5.39 0.50
N LEU A 151 19.15 4.93 0.70
CA LEU A 151 18.89 3.61 1.31
C LEU A 151 19.52 2.44 0.55
N ALA A 152 19.54 2.48 -0.78
CA ALA A 152 20.19 1.43 -1.57
C ALA A 152 21.71 1.55 -1.47
N LYS A 153 22.24 2.78 -1.57
CA LYS A 153 23.68 3.07 -1.52
C LYS A 153 24.31 2.75 -0.18
N ASP A 154 23.62 2.98 0.92
CA ASP A 154 24.11 2.69 2.28
C ASP A 154 24.33 1.18 2.52
N LEU A 155 23.58 0.32 1.82
CA LEU A 155 23.69 -1.14 1.96
C LEU A 155 24.61 -1.78 0.91
N GLU A 156 25.23 -1.02 0.00
CA GLU A 156 26.15 -1.57 -1.01
C GLU A 156 27.39 -2.16 -0.32
N GLY A 157 27.48 -3.49 -0.28
CA GLY A 157 28.59 -4.22 0.34
C GLY A 157 28.50 -4.37 1.86
N ASP A 158 27.37 -4.00 2.48
CA ASP A 158 27.12 -4.24 3.91
C ASP A 158 26.71 -5.69 4.16
N GLU A 159 27.50 -6.43 4.97
CA GLU A 159 27.22 -7.84 5.32
C GLU A 159 25.98 -8.03 6.22
N THR A 160 25.44 -6.94 6.75
CA THR A 160 24.20 -6.87 7.54
C THR A 160 23.03 -6.28 6.74
N GLY A 161 23.25 -5.93 5.48
CA GLY A 161 22.27 -5.36 4.57
C GLY A 161 21.83 -6.31 3.45
N LEU A 162 20.58 -6.16 3.01
CA LEU A 162 20.06 -6.75 1.78
C LEU A 162 19.33 -5.68 0.96
N ILE A 163 19.61 -5.61 -0.34
CA ILE A 163 18.93 -4.71 -1.26
C ILE A 163 18.00 -5.52 -2.18
N LEU A 164 16.73 -5.17 -2.17
CA LEU A 164 15.72 -5.68 -3.09
C LEU A 164 15.18 -4.51 -3.93
N LEU A 165 15.74 -4.33 -5.11
CA LEU A 165 15.30 -3.30 -6.04
C LEU A 165 14.00 -3.73 -6.73
N MET A 166 13.00 -2.85 -6.72
CA MET A 166 11.76 -3.02 -7.47
C MET A 166 12.00 -2.80 -8.98
N PRO A 167 11.07 -3.20 -9.86
CA PRO A 167 11.19 -2.95 -11.30
C PRO A 167 11.48 -1.49 -11.60
N ALA A 168 12.34 -1.20 -12.57
CA ALA A 168 12.79 0.17 -12.84
C ALA A 168 11.62 1.15 -13.11
N ARG A 169 10.57 0.68 -13.77
CA ARG A 169 9.36 1.47 -14.05
C ARG A 169 8.48 1.74 -12.82
N SER A 170 8.70 1.04 -11.70
CA SER A 170 8.02 1.31 -10.43
C SER A 170 8.56 2.56 -9.72
N LEU A 171 9.66 3.16 -10.21
CA LEU A 171 10.12 4.46 -9.77
C LEU A 171 9.19 5.55 -10.32
N ASP A 172 8.01 5.66 -9.70
CA ASP A 172 6.95 6.58 -10.15
C ASP A 172 7.50 8.02 -10.21
N GLN A 173 7.39 8.61 -11.40
CA GLN A 173 7.67 10.02 -11.69
C GLN A 173 6.50 10.92 -11.29
N GLY A 174 5.28 10.38 -11.28
CA GLY A 174 4.08 11.05 -10.80
C GLY A 174 4.20 11.46 -9.34
N PHE A 175 3.39 12.42 -8.93
CA PHE A 175 3.36 12.87 -7.54
C PHE A 175 3.01 11.71 -6.59
N ALA A 176 1.85 11.09 -6.84
CA ALA A 176 1.35 9.97 -6.06
C ALA A 176 2.16 8.69 -6.34
N MET A 177 2.43 7.93 -5.28
CA MET A 177 2.94 6.55 -5.42
C MET A 177 1.81 5.65 -5.91
N THR A 178 2.08 4.83 -6.94
CA THR A 178 1.16 3.84 -7.49
C THR A 178 1.87 2.48 -7.60
N GLY A 179 2.62 2.25 -8.67
CA GLY A 179 3.40 1.03 -8.87
C GLY A 179 4.50 0.83 -7.83
N SER A 180 5.09 1.92 -7.33
CA SER A 180 6.04 1.84 -6.21
C SER A 180 5.44 1.18 -4.96
N PHE A 181 4.24 1.61 -4.55
CA PHE A 181 3.53 1.04 -3.39
C PHE A 181 3.26 -0.45 -3.59
N SER A 182 2.61 -0.80 -4.71
CA SER A 182 2.12 -2.17 -4.92
C SER A 182 3.26 -3.16 -5.15
N CYS A 183 4.36 -2.77 -5.80
CA CYS A 183 5.55 -3.62 -5.95
C CYS A 183 6.25 -3.87 -4.62
N MET A 184 6.44 -2.83 -3.79
CA MET A 184 7.06 -3.00 -2.47
C MET A 184 6.21 -3.89 -1.54
N ALA A 185 4.88 -3.71 -1.57
CA ALA A 185 3.96 -4.57 -0.82
C ALA A 185 4.05 -6.03 -1.29
N LEU A 186 4.00 -6.26 -2.61
CA LEU A 186 4.12 -7.61 -3.16
C LEU A 186 5.47 -8.26 -2.82
N ALA A 187 6.58 -7.54 -2.99
CA ALA A 187 7.91 -8.04 -2.66
C ALA A 187 8.00 -8.45 -1.19
N THR A 188 7.42 -7.66 -0.28
CA THR A 188 7.37 -7.99 1.15
C THR A 188 6.59 -9.26 1.43
N LEU A 189 5.43 -9.45 0.78
CA LEU A 189 4.66 -10.69 0.88
C LEU A 189 5.45 -11.88 0.35
N LEU A 190 6.10 -11.75 -0.81
CA LEU A 190 6.90 -12.82 -1.40
C LEU A 190 8.06 -13.25 -0.50
N VAL A 191 8.71 -12.30 0.18
CA VAL A 191 9.82 -12.56 1.10
C VAL A 191 9.35 -13.27 2.38
N PHE A 192 8.27 -12.78 3.02
CA PHE A 192 7.93 -13.19 4.38
C PHE A 192 6.75 -14.16 4.51
N ASP A 193 5.94 -14.36 3.46
CA ASP A 193 4.87 -15.36 3.47
C ASP A 193 5.44 -16.78 3.37
N THR A 194 4.87 -17.70 4.15
CA THR A 194 5.24 -19.11 4.20
C THR A 194 4.57 -19.97 3.13
N LEU A 195 3.72 -19.39 2.28
CA LEU A 195 3.25 -20.06 1.07
C LEU A 195 4.43 -20.57 0.21
N ASP A 196 4.24 -21.72 -0.43
CA ASP A 196 5.19 -22.22 -1.42
C ASP A 196 5.24 -21.30 -2.66
N ASP A 197 6.35 -21.39 -3.40
CA ASP A 197 6.59 -20.51 -4.56
C ASP A 197 5.57 -20.72 -5.69
N GLU A 198 5.04 -21.94 -5.85
CA GLU A 198 4.03 -22.21 -6.86
C GLU A 198 2.75 -21.44 -6.52
N LYS A 199 2.30 -21.47 -5.27
CA LYS A 199 1.13 -20.74 -4.81
C LYS A 199 1.35 -19.24 -4.85
N LYS A 200 2.54 -18.75 -4.49
CA LYS A 200 2.93 -17.33 -4.66
C LYS A 200 2.81 -16.91 -6.12
N ALA A 201 3.36 -17.68 -7.06
CA ALA A 201 3.28 -17.39 -8.49
C ALA A 201 1.84 -17.42 -9.02
N GLN A 202 1.02 -18.38 -8.59
CA GLN A 202 -0.41 -18.44 -8.92
C GLN A 202 -1.16 -17.21 -8.42
N ASN A 203 -0.90 -16.77 -7.18
CA ASN A 203 -1.51 -15.56 -6.62
C ASN A 203 -1.09 -14.32 -7.43
N VAL A 204 0.19 -14.18 -7.79
CA VAL A 204 0.69 -13.07 -8.61
C VAL A 204 0.01 -13.03 -9.98
N LYS A 205 -0.13 -14.18 -10.64
CA LYS A 205 -0.85 -14.26 -11.92
C LYS A 205 -2.32 -13.86 -11.78
N ALA A 206 -2.98 -14.28 -10.69
CA ALA A 206 -4.36 -13.93 -10.44
C ALA A 206 -4.54 -12.42 -10.21
N ILE A 207 -3.70 -11.80 -9.37
CA ILE A 207 -3.78 -10.35 -9.13
C ILE A 207 -3.49 -9.56 -10.40
N ALA A 208 -2.53 -9.96 -11.24
CA ALA A 208 -2.22 -9.28 -12.49
C ALA A 208 -3.45 -9.23 -13.41
N LYS A 209 -4.13 -10.38 -13.60
CA LYS A 209 -5.38 -10.45 -14.36
C LYS A 209 -6.50 -9.60 -13.74
N MET A 210 -6.62 -9.59 -12.41
CA MET A 210 -7.59 -8.72 -11.73
C MET A 210 -7.29 -7.24 -11.97
N GLY A 211 -6.01 -6.83 -11.91
CA GLY A 211 -5.57 -5.47 -12.20
C GLY A 211 -5.83 -5.06 -13.66
N GLU A 212 -5.59 -5.95 -14.62
CA GLU A 212 -5.99 -5.75 -16.03
C GLU A 212 -7.50 -5.49 -16.14
N SER A 213 -8.33 -6.24 -15.40
CA SER A 213 -9.78 -6.04 -15.40
C SER A 213 -10.21 -4.67 -14.84
N VAL A 214 -9.41 -4.03 -13.97
CA VAL A 214 -9.67 -2.65 -13.51
C VAL A 214 -9.50 -1.67 -14.67
N ILE A 215 -8.44 -1.85 -15.45
CA ILE A 215 -8.11 -1.02 -16.61
C ILE A 215 -9.20 -1.16 -17.68
N GLU A 216 -9.63 -2.39 -17.97
CA GLU A 216 -10.65 -2.68 -18.97
C GLU A 216 -12.03 -2.12 -18.60
N ARG A 217 -12.35 -2.08 -17.30
CA ARG A 217 -13.65 -1.64 -16.76
C ARG A 217 -13.63 -0.21 -16.22
N GLU A 218 -12.73 0.63 -16.73
CA GLU A 218 -12.63 2.04 -16.34
C GLU A 218 -13.97 2.78 -16.49
N ASP A 219 -14.77 2.44 -17.49
CA ASP A 219 -16.09 3.04 -17.73
C ASP A 219 -17.07 2.80 -16.56
N GLN A 220 -16.97 1.64 -15.89
CA GLN A 220 -17.76 1.32 -14.72
C GLN A 220 -17.33 2.18 -13.53
N ILE A 221 -16.02 2.38 -13.38
CA ILE A 221 -15.43 3.22 -12.32
C ILE A 221 -15.78 4.70 -12.55
N GLN A 222 -15.75 5.16 -13.80
CA GLN A 222 -16.17 6.52 -14.17
C GLN A 222 -17.60 6.83 -13.74
N LYS A 223 -18.55 5.88 -13.91
CA LYS A 223 -19.94 6.06 -13.45
C LYS A 223 -20.05 6.26 -11.94
N LEU A 224 -19.13 5.70 -11.16
CA LEU A 224 -19.06 5.93 -9.71
C LEU A 224 -18.57 7.35 -9.42
N VAL A 225 -17.53 7.78 -10.14
CA VAL A 225 -16.96 9.13 -10.03
C VAL A 225 -17.94 10.21 -10.48
N ASP A 226 -18.85 9.91 -11.40
CA ASP A 226 -19.91 10.82 -11.86
C ASP A 226 -20.98 11.10 -10.78
N THR A 227 -21.00 10.34 -9.67
CA THR A 227 -21.83 10.66 -8.50
C THR A 227 -21.50 12.05 -7.97
N ASP A 228 -22.48 12.80 -7.51
CA ASP A 228 -22.25 14.12 -6.91
C ASP A 228 -21.77 13.97 -5.46
N PHE A 229 -20.46 14.11 -5.25
CA PHE A 229 -19.81 13.94 -3.94
C PHE A 229 -18.63 14.91 -3.78
N ASP A 230 -18.41 15.33 -2.54
CA ASP A 230 -17.21 16.04 -2.10
C ASP A 230 -16.50 15.34 -0.93
N ARG A 231 -17.04 14.17 -0.53
CA ARG A 231 -16.48 13.28 0.49
C ARG A 231 -16.40 11.84 0.02
N ILE A 232 -15.37 11.14 0.47
CA ILE A 232 -15.20 9.71 0.22
C ILE A 232 -14.70 8.99 1.47
N THR A 233 -15.22 7.80 1.72
CA THR A 233 -14.79 6.94 2.82
C THR A 233 -14.36 5.59 2.27
N TYR A 234 -13.14 5.16 2.61
CA TYR A 234 -12.69 3.80 2.39
C TYR A 234 -12.68 3.03 3.72
N ILE A 235 -13.26 1.85 3.74
CA ILE A 235 -13.16 0.94 4.89
C ILE A 235 -12.64 -0.42 4.46
N GLY A 236 -12.10 -1.16 5.42
CA GLY A 236 -11.69 -2.54 5.21
C GLY A 236 -11.12 -3.15 6.48
N SER A 237 -11.03 -4.48 6.52
CA SER A 237 -10.58 -5.20 7.71
C SER A 237 -9.20 -5.84 7.52
N GLY A 238 -8.39 -5.88 8.58
CA GLY A 238 -7.06 -6.49 8.56
C GLY A 238 -6.13 -5.81 7.54
N ALA A 239 -5.60 -6.58 6.58
CA ALA A 239 -4.76 -6.04 5.50
C ALA A 239 -5.48 -4.96 4.69
N LEU A 240 -6.79 -5.14 4.48
CA LEU A 240 -7.62 -4.21 3.70
C LEU A 240 -7.92 -2.90 4.47
N GLY A 241 -7.77 -2.91 5.80
CA GLY A 241 -7.82 -1.68 6.61
C GLY A 241 -6.57 -0.82 6.42
N GLY A 242 -5.38 -1.44 6.34
CA GLY A 242 -4.15 -0.74 5.97
C GLY A 242 -4.20 -0.21 4.53
N LEU A 243 -4.84 -0.96 3.63
CA LEU A 243 -5.10 -0.54 2.26
C LEU A 243 -6.03 0.69 2.18
N ALA A 244 -7.10 0.71 2.98
CA ALA A 244 -8.05 1.83 3.02
C ALA A 244 -7.35 3.16 3.36
N GLU A 245 -6.31 3.10 4.21
CA GLU A 245 -5.50 4.25 4.57
C GLU A 245 -4.77 4.88 3.36
N GLU A 246 -4.24 4.03 2.49
CA GLU A 246 -3.55 4.40 1.24
C GLU A 246 -4.55 4.90 0.18
N ALA A 247 -5.66 4.20 -0.03
CA ALA A 247 -6.70 4.61 -0.97
C ALA A 247 -7.24 6.01 -0.64
N ARG A 248 -7.49 6.29 0.65
CA ARG A 248 -7.84 7.62 1.14
C ARG A 248 -6.75 8.65 0.82
N LEU A 249 -5.47 8.33 1.07
CA LEU A 249 -4.39 9.29 0.81
C LEU A 249 -4.31 9.68 -0.67
N LYS A 250 -4.51 8.73 -1.59
CA LYS A 250 -4.54 9.00 -3.04
C LYS A 250 -5.60 10.04 -3.42
N ILE A 251 -6.77 10.02 -2.78
CA ILE A 251 -7.79 11.05 -2.98
C ILE A 251 -7.27 12.41 -2.50
N LEU A 252 -6.76 12.48 -1.26
CA LEU A 252 -6.30 13.74 -0.68
C LEU A 252 -5.19 14.36 -1.51
N GLU A 253 -4.22 13.56 -1.94
CA GLU A 253 -3.10 13.99 -2.77
C GLU A 253 -3.55 14.48 -4.13
N LEU A 254 -4.29 13.66 -4.88
CA LEU A 254 -4.61 13.95 -6.27
C LEU A 254 -5.70 15.02 -6.41
N THR A 255 -6.56 15.21 -5.41
CA THR A 255 -7.58 16.27 -5.42
C THR A 255 -7.12 17.57 -4.76
N ALA A 256 -5.89 17.63 -4.25
CA ALA A 256 -5.39 18.75 -3.44
C ALA A 256 -6.29 19.07 -2.23
N GLY A 257 -6.88 18.04 -1.62
CA GLY A 257 -7.82 18.16 -0.51
C GLY A 257 -9.19 18.77 -0.86
N LYS A 258 -9.51 18.98 -2.16
CA LYS A 258 -10.84 19.44 -2.59
C LYS A 258 -11.94 18.42 -2.29
N VAL A 259 -11.58 17.13 -2.25
CA VAL A 259 -12.45 16.06 -1.76
C VAL A 259 -11.90 15.62 -0.40
N ALA A 260 -12.73 15.74 0.62
CA ALA A 260 -12.36 15.24 1.95
C ALA A 260 -12.44 13.71 1.95
N ALA A 261 -11.47 13.05 2.59
CA ALA A 261 -11.39 11.60 2.59
C ALA A 261 -11.18 11.04 3.99
N LEU A 262 -11.97 10.04 4.36
CA LEU A 262 -11.87 9.28 5.59
C LEU A 262 -11.42 7.84 5.28
N PHE A 263 -10.71 7.24 6.24
CA PHE A 263 -10.53 5.78 6.27
C PHE A 263 -10.85 5.25 7.67
N ASP A 264 -11.29 4.00 7.76
CA ASP A 264 -11.42 3.27 9.02
C ASP A 264 -11.42 1.75 8.75
N THR A 265 -11.47 0.96 9.82
CA THR A 265 -11.88 -0.45 9.74
C THR A 265 -13.40 -0.57 9.64
N SER A 266 -13.89 -1.63 9.01
CA SER A 266 -15.33 -1.88 8.82
C SER A 266 -16.11 -1.90 10.16
N MET A 267 -15.50 -2.42 11.23
CA MET A 267 -16.07 -2.36 12.58
C MET A 267 -15.84 -1.01 13.26
N GLY A 268 -14.67 -0.40 13.09
CA GLY A 268 -14.26 0.84 13.75
C GLY A 268 -15.12 2.04 13.36
N LEU A 269 -15.57 2.09 12.11
CA LEU A 269 -16.36 3.20 11.57
C LEU A 269 -17.55 3.58 12.48
N ARG A 270 -18.24 2.60 13.08
CA ARG A 270 -19.40 2.83 13.96
C ARG A 270 -19.11 3.68 15.18
N HIS A 271 -17.86 3.72 15.64
CA HIS A 271 -17.48 4.29 16.93
C HIS A 271 -17.15 5.79 16.87
N GLY A 272 -17.94 6.53 16.11
CA GLY A 272 -17.76 7.97 15.89
C GLY A 272 -17.52 8.34 14.43
N PRO A 273 -16.52 7.75 13.73
CA PRO A 273 -16.15 8.16 12.38
C PRO A 273 -17.28 8.09 11.34
N LYS A 274 -18.30 7.25 11.54
CA LYS A 274 -19.53 7.22 10.74
C LYS A 274 -20.25 8.58 10.67
N SER A 275 -20.04 9.48 11.63
CA SER A 275 -20.60 10.85 11.59
C SER A 275 -20.05 11.71 10.45
N PHE A 276 -19.01 11.26 9.74
CA PHE A 276 -18.49 11.89 8.53
C PHE A 276 -19.40 11.68 7.31
N LEU A 277 -20.25 10.65 7.33
CA LEU A 277 -21.12 10.28 6.22
C LEU A 277 -22.31 11.25 6.11
N ASP A 278 -22.51 11.82 4.92
CA ASP A 278 -23.68 12.63 4.56
C ASP A 278 -24.11 12.37 3.11
N ASP A 279 -25.04 13.18 2.61
CA ASP A 279 -25.60 13.09 1.26
C ASP A 279 -24.60 13.48 0.15
N LYS A 280 -23.36 13.84 0.51
CA LYS A 280 -22.22 14.10 -0.39
C LYS A 280 -21.05 13.15 -0.17
N THR A 281 -21.25 12.07 0.58
CA THR A 281 -20.23 11.04 0.82
C THR A 281 -20.46 9.78 -0.02
N ILE A 282 -19.43 9.29 -0.71
CA ILE A 282 -19.44 7.92 -1.27
C ILE A 282 -18.60 6.98 -0.41
N VAL A 283 -19.03 5.73 -0.24
CA VAL A 283 -18.40 4.73 0.63
C VAL A 283 -18.00 3.49 -0.14
N PHE A 284 -16.75 3.06 0.05
CA PHE A 284 -16.23 1.79 -0.47
C PHE A 284 -15.71 0.91 0.67
N ASP A 285 -16.14 -0.34 0.75
CA ASP A 285 -15.53 -1.36 1.60
C ASP A 285 -14.71 -2.32 0.74
N PHE A 286 -13.43 -2.47 1.08
CA PHE A 286 -12.58 -3.56 0.58
C PHE A 286 -12.90 -4.85 1.35
N VAL A 287 -13.75 -5.68 0.75
CA VAL A 287 -14.41 -6.78 1.45
C VAL A 287 -13.50 -8.01 1.55
N SER A 288 -13.26 -8.47 2.77
CA SER A 288 -12.40 -9.62 3.05
C SER A 288 -12.92 -10.92 2.42
N ASN A 289 -11.99 -11.80 2.02
CA ASN A 289 -12.29 -13.18 1.62
C ASN A 289 -12.37 -14.14 2.81
N ASN A 290 -11.94 -13.73 4.00
CA ASN A 290 -12.04 -14.53 5.21
C ASN A 290 -13.51 -14.70 5.63
N THR A 291 -13.97 -15.94 5.82
CA THR A 291 -15.38 -16.26 6.15
C THR A 291 -15.91 -15.54 7.39
N TYR A 292 -15.07 -15.36 8.41
CA TYR A 292 -15.46 -14.71 9.65
C TYR A 292 -15.42 -13.18 9.51
N THR A 293 -14.28 -12.63 9.06
CA THR A 293 -14.12 -11.18 8.88
C THR A 293 -15.18 -10.59 7.95
N ARG A 294 -15.44 -11.26 6.83
CA ARG A 294 -16.39 -10.81 5.81
C ARG A 294 -17.78 -10.54 6.37
N GLN A 295 -18.23 -11.26 7.39
CA GLN A 295 -19.55 -11.00 8.00
C GLN A 295 -19.65 -9.55 8.49
N TYR A 296 -18.60 -9.05 9.14
CA TYR A 296 -18.57 -7.68 9.65
C TYR A 296 -18.49 -6.62 8.56
N ASP A 297 -17.74 -6.89 7.49
CA ASP A 297 -17.66 -6.02 6.30
C ASP A 297 -19.05 -5.91 5.64
N LEU A 298 -19.76 -7.03 5.49
CA LEU A 298 -21.12 -7.04 4.94
C LEU A 298 -22.12 -6.34 5.86
N ASP A 299 -22.06 -6.57 7.17
CA ASP A 299 -22.98 -5.95 8.13
C ASP A 299 -22.90 -4.42 8.10
N ILE A 300 -21.69 -3.83 7.97
CA ILE A 300 -21.57 -2.36 7.87
C ILE A 300 -22.01 -1.83 6.51
N LEU A 301 -21.77 -2.56 5.42
CA LEU A 301 -22.26 -2.21 4.10
C LEU A 301 -23.80 -2.20 4.06
N ASP A 302 -24.44 -3.22 4.63
CA ASP A 302 -25.90 -3.32 4.74
C ASP A 302 -26.46 -2.20 5.64
N GLU A 303 -25.81 -1.90 6.76
CA GLU A 303 -26.20 -0.80 7.64
C GLU A 303 -26.16 0.55 6.92
N ILE A 304 -25.04 0.89 6.26
CA ILE A 304 -24.90 2.16 5.53
C ILE A 304 -25.89 2.25 4.37
N LYS A 305 -26.14 1.14 3.67
CA LYS A 305 -27.15 1.07 2.60
C LYS A 305 -28.54 1.37 3.15
N ASN A 306 -28.90 0.78 4.28
CA ASN A 306 -30.22 0.92 4.90
C ASN A 306 -30.45 2.27 5.58
N ASP A 307 -29.39 3.00 5.94
CA ASP A 307 -29.51 4.36 6.46
C ASP A 307 -30.03 5.35 5.39
N GLU A 308 -29.85 5.06 4.10
CA GLU A 308 -30.29 5.89 2.97
C GLU A 308 -29.74 7.34 3.01
N ILE A 309 -28.60 7.55 3.68
CA ILE A 309 -27.94 8.87 3.80
C ILE A 309 -27.00 9.11 2.61
N VAL A 310 -26.14 8.15 2.30
CA VAL A 310 -25.08 8.32 1.31
C VAL A 310 -25.58 8.05 -0.12
N PRO A 311 -25.17 8.83 -1.14
CA PRO A 311 -25.54 8.57 -2.53
C PRO A 311 -24.96 7.27 -3.11
N LEU A 312 -23.88 6.74 -2.52
CA LEU A 312 -23.25 5.49 -2.96
C LEU A 312 -22.57 4.77 -1.79
N VAL A 313 -22.91 3.50 -1.62
CA VAL A 313 -22.16 2.52 -0.83
C VAL A 313 -21.92 1.28 -1.69
N MET A 314 -20.69 0.78 -1.71
CA MET A 314 -20.28 -0.32 -2.59
C MET A 314 -19.18 -1.18 -1.97
N GLY A 315 -19.29 -2.51 -2.13
CA GLY A 315 -18.20 -3.43 -1.85
C GLY A 315 -17.22 -3.56 -3.03
N VAL A 316 -15.95 -3.82 -2.74
CA VAL A 316 -14.89 -4.06 -3.72
C VAL A 316 -14.15 -5.33 -3.30
N GLY A 317 -13.83 -6.20 -4.26
CA GLY A 317 -13.06 -7.43 -3.99
C GLY A 317 -13.59 -8.64 -4.76
N GLN A 318 -13.61 -9.81 -4.13
CA GLN A 318 -14.18 -11.03 -4.74
C GLN A 318 -15.57 -11.34 -4.17
N GLU A 319 -16.43 -11.88 -5.03
CA GLU A 319 -17.66 -12.52 -4.58
C GLU A 319 -17.37 -13.87 -3.91
N LYS A 320 -18.22 -14.22 -2.95
CA LYS A 320 -18.14 -15.46 -2.19
C LYS A 320 -19.54 -16.02 -2.01
N ALA A 321 -19.79 -17.17 -2.64
CA ALA A 321 -21.10 -17.82 -2.60
C ALA A 321 -21.62 -17.97 -1.16
N GLY A 322 -22.85 -17.50 -0.93
CA GLY A 322 -23.50 -17.52 0.39
C GLY A 322 -23.08 -16.40 1.35
N GLN A 323 -22.16 -15.51 0.95
CA GLN A 323 -21.71 -14.33 1.71
C GLN A 323 -21.51 -13.14 0.77
N ASN A 324 -22.48 -12.85 -0.10
CA ASN A 324 -22.41 -11.70 -0.99
C ASN A 324 -23.21 -10.53 -0.40
N PHE A 325 -22.70 -9.32 -0.59
CA PHE A 325 -23.44 -8.09 -0.29
C PHE A 325 -24.60 -7.97 -1.27
N ASP A 326 -25.81 -7.73 -0.77
CA ASP A 326 -26.99 -7.47 -1.60
C ASP A 326 -27.03 -6.00 -2.02
N GLY A 327 -25.96 -5.52 -2.67
CA GLY A 327 -25.82 -4.13 -3.07
C GLY A 327 -24.87 -3.96 -4.23
N LYS A 328 -24.44 -2.73 -4.49
CA LYS A 328 -23.47 -2.46 -5.55
C LYS A 328 -22.12 -3.08 -5.17
N PHE A 329 -21.48 -3.78 -6.11
CA PHE A 329 -20.22 -4.45 -5.87
C PHE A 329 -19.32 -4.37 -7.11
N PHE A 330 -18.05 -3.98 -6.95
CA PHE A 330 -17.03 -4.10 -7.99
C PHE A 330 -16.28 -5.41 -7.78
N SER A 331 -16.70 -6.47 -8.51
CA SER A 331 -16.20 -7.82 -8.29
C SER A 331 -15.05 -8.18 -9.23
N PHE A 332 -14.08 -8.92 -8.70
CA PHE A 332 -13.01 -9.55 -9.44
C PHE A 332 -13.32 -11.03 -9.71
N GLU A 333 -13.30 -11.42 -10.98
CA GLU A 333 -13.48 -12.80 -11.37
C GLU A 333 -12.18 -13.60 -11.20
N ASN A 334 -12.19 -14.57 -10.29
CA ASN A 334 -11.16 -15.59 -10.19
C ASN A 334 -11.73 -16.87 -9.62
N LYS A 335 -11.16 -18.01 -10.04
CA LYS A 335 -11.61 -19.34 -9.60
C LYS A 335 -11.44 -19.53 -8.09
N ASP A 336 -10.33 -19.04 -7.55
CA ASP A 336 -9.99 -19.17 -6.13
C ASP A 336 -10.11 -17.82 -5.43
N LEU A 337 -10.51 -17.84 -4.16
CA LEU A 337 -10.40 -16.67 -3.29
C LEU A 337 -8.93 -16.46 -2.93
N LEU A 338 -8.44 -15.23 -3.12
CA LEU A 338 -7.09 -14.85 -2.73
C LEU A 338 -7.01 -14.51 -1.25
N PRO A 339 -5.85 -14.67 -0.61
CA PRO A 339 -5.63 -14.08 0.70
C PRO A 339 -5.72 -12.55 0.61
N ASP A 340 -6.32 -11.91 1.62
CA ASP A 340 -6.66 -10.48 1.60
C ASP A 340 -5.46 -9.56 1.29
N ALA A 341 -4.25 -9.89 1.75
CA ALA A 341 -3.07 -9.08 1.45
C ALA A 341 -2.63 -9.15 -0.04
N TYR A 342 -2.91 -10.24 -0.73
CA TYR A 342 -2.73 -10.31 -2.19
C TYR A 342 -3.89 -9.61 -2.91
N LEU A 343 -5.14 -9.81 -2.44
CA LEU A 343 -6.32 -9.12 -2.99
C LEU A 343 -6.21 -7.59 -2.88
N ALA A 344 -5.48 -7.09 -1.88
CA ALA A 344 -5.23 -5.66 -1.70
C ALA A 344 -4.60 -4.97 -2.93
N LEU A 345 -3.88 -5.72 -3.78
CA LEU A 345 -3.15 -5.18 -4.93
C LEU A 345 -4.09 -4.79 -6.09
N PRO A 346 -5.01 -5.65 -6.56
CA PRO A 346 -6.05 -5.21 -7.51
C PRO A 346 -7.07 -4.26 -6.87
N ASP A 347 -7.37 -4.40 -5.58
CA ASP A 347 -8.24 -3.46 -4.86
C ASP A 347 -7.63 -2.03 -4.85
N ILE A 348 -6.31 -1.88 -4.65
CA ILE A 348 -5.70 -0.54 -4.69
C ILE A 348 -5.75 0.07 -6.09
N MET A 349 -5.68 -0.75 -7.16
CA MET A 349 -5.83 -0.23 -8.52
C MET A 349 -7.21 0.38 -8.74
N PHE A 350 -8.27 -0.21 -8.16
CA PHE A 350 -9.59 0.41 -8.14
C PHE A 350 -9.57 1.77 -7.43
N GLY A 351 -9.01 1.83 -6.21
CA GLY A 351 -8.89 3.07 -5.43
C GLY A 351 -8.07 4.17 -6.14
N GLN A 352 -6.94 3.80 -6.75
CA GLN A 352 -6.10 4.70 -7.55
C GLN A 352 -6.84 5.22 -8.78
N THR A 353 -7.64 4.37 -9.44
CA THR A 353 -8.43 4.79 -10.60
C THR A 353 -9.53 5.78 -10.19
N ILE A 354 -10.23 5.53 -9.07
CA ILE A 354 -11.16 6.51 -8.49
C ILE A 354 -10.45 7.85 -8.22
N ALA A 355 -9.27 7.82 -7.60
CA ALA A 355 -8.51 9.04 -7.28
C ALA A 355 -8.04 9.81 -8.52
N LEU A 356 -7.53 9.11 -9.53
CA LEU A 356 -7.12 9.69 -10.82
C LEU A 356 -8.29 10.39 -11.52
N LEU A 357 -9.43 9.71 -11.65
CA LEU A 357 -10.62 10.23 -12.29
C LEU A 357 -11.21 11.41 -11.50
N THR A 358 -11.22 11.31 -10.17
CA THR A 358 -11.71 12.38 -9.29
C THR A 358 -10.82 13.62 -9.36
N SER A 359 -9.50 13.47 -9.48
CA SER A 359 -8.58 14.60 -9.71
C SER A 359 -8.96 15.38 -10.96
N VAL A 360 -9.23 14.69 -12.07
CA VAL A 360 -9.68 15.33 -13.31
C VAL A 360 -11.06 15.97 -13.14
N LYS A 361 -12.00 15.29 -12.48
CA LYS A 361 -13.34 15.82 -12.18
C LYS A 361 -13.30 17.15 -11.43
N VAL A 362 -12.38 17.33 -10.47
CA VAL A 362 -12.22 18.58 -9.72
C VAL A 362 -11.32 19.62 -10.42
N GLY A 363 -10.98 19.37 -11.69
CA GLY A 363 -10.15 20.24 -12.52
C GLY A 363 -8.69 20.35 -12.06
N ASN A 364 -8.15 19.32 -11.40
CA ASN A 364 -6.75 19.25 -11.02
C ASN A 364 -5.92 18.46 -12.05
N THR A 365 -4.60 18.60 -12.01
CA THR A 365 -3.65 17.85 -12.85
C THR A 365 -3.02 16.70 -12.05
N PRO A 366 -3.39 15.42 -12.30
CA PRO A 366 -2.94 14.28 -11.51
C PRO A 366 -1.41 14.13 -11.36
N ASP A 367 -0.64 14.45 -12.41
CA ASP A 367 0.82 14.30 -12.41
C ASP A 367 1.49 15.30 -11.46
N THR A 368 0.88 16.49 -11.29
CA THR A 368 1.37 17.61 -10.46
C THR A 368 0.24 18.24 -9.65
N PRO A 369 -0.36 17.52 -8.69
CA PRO A 369 -1.65 17.87 -8.11
C PRO A 369 -1.56 18.92 -6.99
N SER A 370 -0.35 19.39 -6.61
CA SER A 370 -0.15 20.47 -5.63
C SER A 370 0.25 21.76 -6.34
N PRO A 371 -0.70 22.57 -6.87
CA PRO A 371 -0.38 23.81 -7.59
C PRO A 371 0.29 24.86 -6.69
N THR A 372 0.05 24.79 -5.38
CA THR A 372 0.66 25.66 -4.37
C THR A 372 2.11 25.29 -4.06
N GLY A 373 2.55 24.07 -4.38
CA GLY A 373 3.86 23.53 -4.02
C GLY A 373 4.05 23.23 -2.52
N THR A 374 2.98 23.28 -1.73
CA THR A 374 3.01 23.02 -0.28
C THR A 374 3.18 21.54 0.05
N VAL A 375 2.86 20.64 -0.89
CA VAL A 375 3.17 19.21 -0.81
C VAL A 375 4.02 18.85 -2.03
N ASN A 376 5.02 17.98 -1.85
CA ASN A 376 6.03 17.69 -2.88
C ASN A 376 6.20 16.17 -3.05
N ARG A 377 6.45 15.70 -4.28
CA ARG A 377 6.73 14.29 -4.61
C ARG A 377 7.86 13.69 -3.77
N VAL A 378 8.92 14.48 -3.57
CA VAL A 378 9.96 14.23 -2.57
C VAL A 378 9.78 15.29 -1.51
N VAL A 379 9.63 14.87 -0.25
CA VAL A 379 9.39 15.78 0.87
C VAL A 379 10.48 16.86 0.94
N LYS A 380 10.08 18.09 1.28
CA LYS A 380 10.95 19.24 1.45
C LYS A 380 10.67 19.91 2.80
N GLY A 381 11.69 20.56 3.36
CA GLY A 381 11.54 21.34 4.59
C GLY A 381 11.61 20.53 5.89
N VAL A 382 11.90 19.23 5.82
CA VAL A 382 12.14 18.39 7.01
C VAL A 382 13.53 18.69 7.56
N THR A 383 13.60 19.10 8.82
CA THR A 383 14.86 19.24 9.56
C THR A 383 15.01 18.02 10.46
N ILE A 384 16.07 17.24 10.25
CA ILE A 384 16.43 16.13 11.14
C ILE A 384 17.30 16.69 12.25
N HIS A 385 16.81 16.63 13.49
CA HIS A 385 17.57 17.00 14.67
C HIS A 385 18.47 15.82 15.07
N GLU A 386 19.69 16.13 15.54
CA GLU A 386 20.62 15.10 15.97
C GLU A 386 20.07 14.35 17.18
N PHE A 387 19.95 13.03 17.05
CA PHE A 387 19.69 12.15 18.19
C PHE A 387 21.01 11.81 18.88
N SER A 388 21.11 12.20 20.16
CA SER A 388 22.20 11.85 21.07
C SER A 388 21.63 10.96 22.17
N LYS A 389 22.13 9.71 22.23
CA LYS A 389 21.78 8.73 23.26
C LYS A 389 22.42 9.07 24.60
#